data_AF-A0A4S1M5H6-F1
#
_entry.id   AF-A0A4S1M5H6-F1
#
_cell.length_a   1.000
_cell.length_b   1.000
_cell.length_c   1.000
_cell.angle_alpha   90.00
_cell.angle_beta   90.00
_cell.angle_gamma   90.00
#
_symmetry.space_group_name_H-M   'P 1'
#
loop_
_entity.id
_entity.type
_entity.pdbx_description
1 polymer ?
#
loop_
_entity_poly.entity_id
_entity_poly.type
_entity_poly.pdbx_seq_one_letter_code
_entity_poly.pdbx_strand_id
1 'polypeptide(L)'
;RRKSGMVFQAYHLFPHRTVLENVMEGPVKVQKRNKEEVKKEAVQLLQKVGLEDKMDLYPFQLSGGQQQRVGIARALAIKPELMLF
;
A
#
# COMPACT_ATOMS: atom_id res chain seq x y z
N ARG A 1 15.76 13.96 -1.69
CA ARG A 1 14.97 13.46 -2.84
C ARG A 1 14.02 12.28 -2.51
N ARG A 2 13.69 11.98 -1.23
CA ARG A 2 12.87 10.82 -0.78
C ARG A 2 11.47 11.22 -0.23
N LYS A 3 10.81 12.22 -0.82
CA LYS A 3 9.62 12.88 -0.22
C LYS A 3 8.38 12.90 -1.13
N SER A 4 8.41 12.21 -2.27
CA SER A 4 7.34 12.22 -3.26
C SER A 4 6.75 10.81 -3.43
N GLY A 5 5.43 10.71 -3.44
CA GLY A 5 4.68 9.49 -3.77
C GLY A 5 4.06 9.60 -5.16
N MET A 6 4.02 8.50 -5.91
CA MET A 6 3.49 8.46 -7.28
C MET A 6 2.52 7.27 -7.42
N VAL A 7 1.38 7.51 -8.04
CA VAL A 7 0.42 6.46 -8.45
C VAL A 7 0.46 6.34 -9.97
N PHE A 8 0.55 5.12 -10.50
CA PHE A 8 0.57 4.84 -11.94
C PHE A 8 -0.79 4.25 -12.38
N GLN A 9 -1.14 4.41 -13.67
CA GLN A 9 -2.34 3.77 -14.26
C GLN A 9 -2.25 2.23 -14.26
N ALA A 10 -1.04 1.67 -14.31
CA ALA A 10 -0.79 0.26 -14.03
C ALA A 10 -0.49 0.07 -12.54
N TYR A 11 -1.26 -0.78 -11.85
CA TYR A 11 -1.28 -0.85 -10.39
C TYR A 11 0.05 -1.29 -9.77
N HIS A 12 0.94 -1.91 -10.56
CA HIS A 12 2.30 -2.35 -10.19
C HIS A 12 2.39 -2.93 -8.78
N LEU A 13 1.37 -3.70 -8.36
CA LEU A 13 1.38 -4.41 -7.08
C LEU A 13 2.34 -5.59 -7.20
N PHE A 14 3.02 -5.94 -6.11
CA PHE A 14 3.82 -7.14 -6.04
C PHE A 14 2.86 -8.35 -6.06
N PRO A 15 2.85 -9.17 -7.13
CA PRO A 15 1.82 -10.20 -7.32
C PRO A 15 1.93 -11.37 -6.34
N HIS A 16 3.13 -11.57 -5.79
CA HIS A 16 3.48 -12.63 -4.83
C HIS A 16 3.41 -12.16 -3.37
N ARG A 17 2.74 -11.03 -3.12
CA ARG A 17 2.57 -10.44 -1.78
C ARG A 17 1.10 -10.18 -1.53
N THR A 18 0.66 -10.29 -0.29
CA THR A 18 -0.72 -9.93 0.07
C THR A 18 -0.94 -8.42 -0.04
N VAL A 19 -2.20 -7.98 0.06
CA VAL A 19 -2.55 -6.56 0.12
C VAL A 19 -1.83 -5.85 1.26
N LEU A 20 -1.86 -6.44 2.46
CA LEU A 20 -1.17 -5.88 3.62
C LEU A 20 0.33 -5.75 3.37
N GLU A 21 0.96 -6.80 2.87
CA GLU A 21 2.40 -6.79 2.56
C GLU A 21 2.75 -5.74 1.51
N ASN A 22 1.92 -5.58 0.46
CA ASN A 22 2.10 -4.56 -0.56
C ASN A 22 2.14 -3.14 0.04
N VAL A 23 1.26 -2.84 0.99
CA VAL A 23 1.20 -1.53 1.66
C VAL A 23 2.39 -1.35 2.61
N MET A 24 2.85 -2.41 3.28
CA MET A 24 3.95 -2.36 4.25
C MET A 24 5.35 -2.31 3.61
N GLU A 25 5.51 -2.78 2.36
CA GLU A 25 6.83 -3.02 1.75
C GLU A 25 7.72 -1.77 1.74
N GLY A 26 7.18 -0.62 1.29
CA GLY A 26 7.93 0.64 1.24
C GLY A 26 8.45 1.08 2.61
N PRO A 27 7.57 1.27 3.61
CA PRO A 27 7.98 1.69 4.95
C PRO A 27 8.96 0.72 5.64
N VAL A 28 8.77 -0.60 5.50
CA VAL A 28 9.65 -1.59 6.15
C VAL A 28 10.99 -1.74 5.42
N LYS A 29 10.98 -1.94 4.10
CA LYS A 29 12.20 -2.26 3.36
C LYS A 29 13.02 -1.04 2.99
N VAL A 30 12.37 0.05 2.61
CA VAL A 30 13.04 1.28 2.12
C VAL A 30 13.27 2.26 3.26
N GLN A 31 12.26 2.54 4.08
CA GLN A 31 12.38 3.48 5.21
C GLN A 31 12.93 2.84 6.49
N LYS A 32 13.08 1.51 6.53
CA LYS A 32 13.60 0.74 7.67
C LYS A 32 12.82 0.97 8.97
N ARG A 33 11.52 1.22 8.86
CA ARG A 33 10.63 1.45 10.01
C ARG A 33 10.28 0.14 10.71
N ASN A 34 9.90 0.21 11.98
CA ASN A 34 9.50 -0.96 12.77
C ASN A 34 8.31 -1.67 12.11
N LYS A 35 8.40 -3.00 11.95
CA LYS A 35 7.40 -3.80 11.24
C LYS A 35 6.02 -3.79 11.93
N GLU A 36 5.99 -3.87 13.26
CA GLU A 36 4.73 -3.93 14.02
C GLU A 36 4.00 -2.59 14.00
N GLU A 37 4.73 -1.48 14.09
CA GLU A 37 4.16 -0.14 13.93
C GLU A 37 3.60 0.06 12.53
N VAL A 38 4.38 -0.29 11.50
CA VAL A 38 3.95 -0.18 10.11
C VAL A 38 2.72 -1.06 9.84
N LYS A 39 2.65 -2.27 10.44
CA LYS A 39 1.48 -3.15 10.29
C LYS A 39 0.21 -2.46 10.80
N LYS A 40 0.26 -1.83 11.98
CA LYS A 40 -0.88 -1.09 12.54
C LYS A 40 -1.31 0.07 11.63
N GLU A 41 -0.35 0.84 11.10
CA GLU A 41 -0.65 1.93 10.16
C GLU A 41 -1.23 1.42 8.84
N ALA A 42 -0.69 0.33 8.29
CA ALA A 42 -1.17 -0.26 7.03
C ALA A 42 -2.61 -0.78 7.16
N VAL A 43 -2.95 -1.41 8.29
CA VAL A 43 -4.32 -1.83 8.62
C VAL A 43 -5.27 -0.62 8.61
N GLN A 44 -4.90 0.47 9.28
CA GLN A 44 -5.70 1.70 9.29
C GLN A 44 -5.86 2.32 7.90
N LEU A 45 -4.82 2.31 7.07
CA LEU A 45 -4.90 2.80 5.68
C LEU A 45 -5.84 1.93 4.84
N LEU A 46 -5.78 0.60 5.00
CA LEU A 46 -6.64 -0.33 4.28
C LEU A 46 -8.12 -0.20 4.70
N GLN A 47 -8.39 0.05 5.99
CA GLN A 47 -9.73 0.42 6.46
C GLN A 47 -10.23 1.70 5.79
N LYS A 48 -9.41 2.76 5.73
CA LYS A 48 -9.79 4.04 5.09
C LYS A 48 -10.13 3.90 3.61
N VAL A 49 -9.51 2.97 2.90
CA VAL A 49 -9.81 2.71 1.48
C VAL A 49 -10.81 1.57 1.25
N GLY A 50 -11.47 1.08 2.31
CA GLY A 50 -12.53 0.08 2.23
C GLY A 50 -12.03 -1.30 1.78
N LEU A 51 -10.87 -1.74 2.27
CA LEU A 51 -10.24 -3.03 1.97
C LEU A 51 -9.87 -3.81 3.24
N GLU A 52 -10.60 -3.56 4.35
CA GLU A 52 -10.35 -4.21 5.64
C GLU A 52 -10.50 -5.75 5.58
N ASP A 53 -11.48 -6.23 4.82
CA ASP A 53 -11.79 -7.63 4.64
C ASP A 53 -10.88 -8.34 3.62
N LYS A 54 -9.92 -7.62 3.02
CA LYS A 54 -9.11 -8.10 1.88
C LYS A 54 -7.60 -8.06 2.14
N MET A 55 -7.18 -7.83 3.38
CA MET A 55 -5.77 -7.63 3.73
C MET A 55 -4.88 -8.82 3.39
N ASP A 56 -5.42 -10.04 3.49
CA ASP A 56 -4.70 -11.29 3.27
C ASP A 56 -4.83 -11.83 1.83
N LEU A 57 -5.60 -11.13 0.97
CA LEU A 57 -5.73 -11.49 -0.42
C LEU A 57 -4.49 -11.07 -1.23
N TYR A 58 -4.26 -11.78 -2.33
CA TYR A 58 -3.26 -11.43 -3.33
C TYR A 58 -3.86 -10.54 -4.45
N PRO A 59 -3.05 -9.75 -5.17
CA PRO A 59 -3.53 -8.84 -6.21
C PRO A 59 -4.42 -9.49 -7.28
N PHE A 60 -4.16 -10.74 -7.67
CA PHE A 60 -4.95 -11.46 -8.67
C PHE A 60 -6.38 -11.80 -8.22
N GLN A 61 -6.66 -11.70 -6.91
CA GLN A 61 -7.99 -11.92 -6.32
C GLN A 61 -8.81 -10.62 -6.22
N LEU A 62 -8.25 -9.48 -6.66
CA LEU A 62 -8.87 -8.17 -6.54
C LEU A 62 -9.35 -7.66 -7.89
N SER A 63 -10.49 -6.95 -7.89
CA SER A 63 -10.92 -6.17 -9.05
C SER A 63 -9.95 -5.03 -9.35
N GLY A 64 -9.96 -4.49 -10.58
CA GLY A 64 -9.07 -3.39 -10.96
C GLY A 64 -9.20 -2.17 -10.03
N GLY A 65 -10.43 -1.77 -9.68
CA GLY A 65 -10.66 -0.68 -8.73
C GLY A 65 -10.16 -0.98 -7.32
N GLN A 66 -10.21 -2.24 -6.87
CA GLN A 66 -9.61 -2.64 -5.60
C GLN A 66 -8.07 -2.56 -5.66
N GLN A 67 -7.45 -3.03 -6.75
CA GLN A 67 -6.00 -2.92 -6.96
C GLN A 67 -5.54 -1.45 -6.97
N GLN A 68 -6.33 -0.55 -7.56
CA GLN A 68 -6.08 0.89 -7.52
C GLN A 68 -6.07 1.43 -6.09
N ARG A 69 -7.07 1.05 -5.28
CA ARG A 69 -7.15 1.46 -3.86
C ARG A 69 -6.00 0.92 -3.03
N VAL A 70 -5.51 -0.30 -3.31
CA VAL A 70 -4.26 -0.81 -2.70
C VAL A 70 -3.06 0.05 -3.11
N GLY A 71 -2.95 0.42 -4.39
CA GLY A 71 -1.90 1.31 -4.88
C GLY A 71 -1.89 2.66 -4.17
N ILE A 72 -3.07 3.26 -3.96
CA ILE A 72 -3.24 4.51 -3.19
C ILE A 72 -2.79 4.31 -1.74
N ALA A 73 -3.25 3.24 -1.07
CA ALA A 73 -2.85 2.96 0.32
C ALA A 73 -1.32 2.76 0.44
N ARG A 74 -0.69 2.06 -0.51
CA ARG A 74 0.77 1.87 -0.56
C ARG A 74 1.53 3.18 -0.75
N ALA A 75 1.04 4.07 -1.61
CA ALA A 75 1.64 5.39 -1.82
C ALA A 75 1.49 6.29 -0.58
N LEU A 76 0.37 6.20 0.14
CA LEU A 76 0.17 6.92 1.41
C LEU A 76 1.03 6.36 2.55
N ALA A 77 1.30 5.05 2.57
CA ALA A 77 2.05 4.40 3.64
C ALA A 77 3.49 4.92 3.78
N ILE A 78 4.10 5.40 2.70
CA ILE A 78 5.43 6.02 2.73
C ILE A 78 5.43 7.46 3.28
N LYS A 79 4.27 8.01 3.67
CA LYS A 79 4.08 9.36 4.23
C LYS A 79 4.75 10.45 3.37
N PRO A 80 4.39 10.58 2.08
CA PRO A 80 5.02 11.54 1.19
C PRO A 80 4.56 12.97 1.52
N GLU A 81 5.39 13.95 1.21
CA GLU A 81 5.06 15.37 1.34
C GLU A 81 4.24 15.87 0.13
N LEU A 82 4.31 15.15 -0.99
CA LEU A 82 3.57 15.43 -2.22
C LEU A 82 3.11 14.13 -2.86
N MET A 83 1.83 14.08 -3.26
CA MET A 83 1.22 12.99 -4.03
C MET A 83 1.03 13.43 -5.47
N LEU A 84 1.56 12.66 -6.42
CA LEU A 84 1.31 12.80 -7.86
C LEU A 84 0.36 11.68 -8.29
N PHE A 85 -0.72 12.06 -8.97
CA PHE A 85 -1.77 11.17 -9.47
C PHE A 85 -1.75 11.10 -10.99
#